data_AF-A0A3M2DDY7-F1
#
_entry.id   AF-A0A3M2DDY7-F1
#
_cell.length_a   1.000
_cell.length_b   1.000
_cell.length_c   1.000
_cell.angle_alpha   90.00
_cell.angle_beta   90.00
_cell.angle_gamma   90.00
#
_symmetry.space_group_name_H-M   'P 1'
#
loop_
_entity.id
_entity.type
_entity.pdbx_description
1 polymer ?
#
loop_
_entity_poly.entity_id
_entity_poly.type
_entity_poly.pdbx_seq_one_letter_code
_entity_poly.pdbx_strand_id
1 'polypeptide(L)'
;KLPLDIELRYGLSGSAQWHIGWDAFEIKKRKWGKPQPIQIKPAQFEVTIGADDKHTTTVGSWDGWSLKEGSQQIDFGSIKIDTEGHRIGDFEHLWLNVGDVVLDGLTLKKHDKEVFAMGPIKIHGDGEPVENNKRLNISSEVTVDYVKQKQDIVFNDGVFKLSMKGLDAASLNRLAGVAREAYKSGASSKVAQTALGLQLMGILPEMVSKGFTLSIDELSAEVMGNPVHFTMTAEIQQGANIMAGMAALHKVSAVADCSVPRKLLMMLPGYNPEMIDAVIQQGFVKEENGVLKTHAEFKEMTLTLNGKPVPLPGLSGS
;
A
#
# COMPACT_ATOMS: atom_id res chain seq x y z
N LYS A 1 -6.83 -1.12 37.01
CA LYS A 1 -5.53 -1.67 36.56
C LYS A 1 -5.72 -2.00 35.10
N LEU A 2 -4.95 -1.40 34.18
CA LEU A 2 -4.97 -1.86 32.79
C LEU A 2 -4.39 -3.27 32.77
N PRO A 3 -4.95 -4.22 32.01
CA PRO A 3 -4.46 -5.59 31.91
C PRO A 3 -3.21 -5.64 31.01
N LEU A 4 -2.29 -4.70 31.20
CA LEU A 4 -1.11 -4.52 30.37
C LEU A 4 0.09 -5.12 31.11
N ASP A 5 0.78 -6.02 30.42
CA ASP A 5 2.04 -6.61 30.84
C ASP A 5 3.15 -6.13 29.89
N ILE A 6 4.23 -5.60 30.46
CA ILE A 6 5.42 -5.16 29.72
C ILE A 6 6.63 -5.69 30.46
N GLU A 7 7.36 -6.58 29.81
CA GLU A 7 8.61 -7.14 30.30
C GLU A 7 9.76 -6.74 29.38
N LEU A 8 10.87 -6.26 29.96
CA LEU A 8 12.09 -5.93 29.25
C LEU A 8 13.21 -6.84 29.75
N ARG A 9 13.80 -7.62 28.84
CA ARG A 9 14.93 -8.51 29.10
C ARG A 9 16.16 -8.03 28.35
N TYR A 10 17.31 -8.11 29.00
CA TYR A 10 18.60 -7.84 28.39
C TYR A 10 19.41 -9.12 28.29
N GLY A 11 19.90 -9.43 27.09
CA GLY A 11 20.84 -10.51 26.87
C GLY A 11 22.25 -10.12 27.32
N LEU A 12 23.05 -11.11 27.74
CA LEU A 12 24.47 -10.89 28.06
C LEU A 12 25.29 -10.38 26.86
N SER A 13 24.80 -10.61 25.65
CA SER A 13 25.37 -10.11 24.38
C SER A 13 25.06 -8.64 24.10
N GLY A 14 24.19 -7.99 24.89
CA GLY A 14 23.75 -6.61 24.67
C GLY A 14 22.44 -6.48 23.87
N SER A 15 21.80 -7.57 23.48
CA SER A 15 20.46 -7.53 22.88
C SER A 15 19.39 -7.14 23.91
N ALA A 16 18.33 -6.49 23.45
CA ALA A 16 17.16 -6.15 24.27
C ALA A 16 15.90 -6.81 23.70
N GLN A 17 15.07 -7.38 24.55
CA GLN A 17 13.82 -8.05 24.17
C GLN A 17 12.67 -7.47 24.98
N TRP A 18 11.66 -6.97 24.28
CA TRP A 18 10.43 -6.43 24.84
C TRP A 18 9.31 -7.44 24.64
N HIS A 19 8.71 -7.90 25.72
CA HIS A 19 7.43 -8.62 25.66
C HIS A 19 6.33 -7.66 26.07
N ILE A 20 5.34 -7.47 25.21
CA ILE A 20 4.19 -6.61 25.45
C ILE A 20 2.94 -7.47 25.27
N GLY A 21 2.15 -7.61 26.33
CA GLY A 21 0.94 -8.41 26.30
C GLY A 21 -0.21 -7.74 27.00
N TRP A 22 -1.42 -8.13 26.64
CA TRP A 22 -2.60 -7.81 27.45
C TRP A 22 -3.65 -8.90 27.38
N ASP A 23 -4.35 -9.10 28.49
CA ASP A 23 -5.54 -9.95 28.55
C ASP A 23 -6.76 -9.24 27.96
N ALA A 24 -7.85 -9.97 27.74
CA ALA A 24 -9.10 -9.38 27.28
C ALA A 24 -9.66 -8.34 28.28
N PHE A 25 -10.14 -7.21 27.78
CA PHE A 25 -10.81 -6.20 28.61
C PHE A 25 -11.88 -5.42 27.87
N GLU A 26 -12.69 -4.70 28.65
CA GLU A 26 -13.79 -3.88 28.15
C GLU A 26 -13.52 -2.39 28.36
N ILE A 27 -13.63 -1.61 27.30
CA ILE A 27 -13.65 -0.14 27.37
C ILE A 27 -15.11 0.31 27.38
N LYS A 28 -15.54 0.91 28.49
CA LYS A 28 -16.89 1.48 28.63
C LYS A 28 -16.93 2.91 28.10
N LYS A 29 -17.32 3.10 26.83
CA LYS A 29 -17.58 4.45 26.31
C LYS A 29 -19.00 4.89 26.69
N ARG A 30 -19.16 6.09 27.24
CA ARG A 30 -20.48 6.70 27.47
C ARG A 30 -20.83 7.57 26.28
N LYS A 31 -21.89 7.21 25.55
CA LYS A 31 -22.53 8.07 24.55
C LYS A 31 -24.00 8.18 24.94
N TRP A 32 -24.50 9.40 25.16
CA TRP A 32 -25.90 9.64 25.59
C TRP A 32 -26.34 8.84 26.84
N GLY A 33 -25.43 8.64 27.79
CA GLY A 33 -25.72 7.94 29.05
C GLY A 33 -25.79 6.41 28.98
N LYS A 34 -25.70 5.79 27.79
CA LYS A 34 -25.65 4.33 27.66
C LYS A 34 -24.19 3.85 27.52
N PRO A 35 -23.75 2.86 28.32
CA PRO A 35 -22.44 2.24 28.13
C PRO A 35 -22.43 1.44 26.82
N GLN A 36 -21.42 1.70 25.99
CA GLN A 36 -21.13 0.93 24.79
C GLN A 36 -19.81 0.20 25.04
N PRO A 37 -19.87 -1.10 25.34
CA PRO A 37 -18.67 -1.88 25.61
C PRO A 37 -17.94 -2.15 24.30
N ILE A 38 -16.68 -1.72 24.22
CA ILE A 38 -15.73 -2.23 23.23
C ILE A 38 -14.98 -3.36 23.92
N GLN A 39 -15.12 -4.59 23.40
CA GLN A 39 -14.36 -5.73 23.87
C GLN A 39 -13.02 -5.77 23.12
N ILE A 40 -11.94 -5.57 23.85
CA ILE A 40 -10.57 -5.74 23.36
C ILE A 40 -10.16 -7.17 23.69
N LYS A 41 -9.72 -7.92 22.69
CA LYS A 41 -9.25 -9.29 22.85
C LYS A 41 -7.75 -9.33 23.16
N PRO A 42 -7.21 -10.48 23.64
CA PRO A 42 -5.83 -10.58 24.07
C PRO A 42 -4.82 -10.26 22.96
N ALA A 43 -3.64 -9.81 23.34
CA ALA A 43 -2.51 -9.70 22.44
C ALA A 43 -1.19 -10.06 23.11
N GLN A 44 -0.24 -10.46 22.29
CA GLN A 44 1.14 -10.76 22.66
C GLN A 44 2.06 -10.30 21.53
N PHE A 45 3.04 -9.47 21.87
CA PHE A 45 4.05 -8.99 20.95
C PHE A 45 5.41 -9.17 21.59
N GLU A 46 6.36 -9.58 20.77
CA GLU A 46 7.76 -9.67 21.10
C GLU A 46 8.55 -8.81 20.12
N VAL A 47 9.33 -7.86 20.64
CA VAL A 47 10.25 -7.05 19.86
C VAL A 47 11.65 -7.30 20.36
N THR A 48 12.50 -7.87 19.51
CA THR A 48 13.92 -8.04 19.80
C THR A 48 14.70 -6.96 19.07
N ILE A 49 15.62 -6.30 19.79
CA ILE A 49 16.62 -5.39 19.24
C ILE A 49 17.97 -6.09 19.37
N GLY A 50 18.65 -6.27 18.24
CA GLY A 50 19.98 -6.86 18.16
C GLY A 50 21.01 -6.07 18.95
N ALA A 51 22.08 -6.74 19.37
CA ALA A 51 23.16 -6.12 20.14
C ALA A 51 23.88 -4.97 19.41
N ASP A 52 23.74 -4.91 18.09
CA ASP A 52 24.29 -3.85 17.25
C ASP A 52 23.36 -2.63 17.10
N ASP A 53 22.15 -2.68 17.66
CA ASP A 53 21.10 -1.67 17.52
C ASP A 53 20.75 -1.34 16.05
N LYS A 54 21.05 -2.28 15.15
CA LYS A 54 20.79 -2.18 13.71
C LYS A 54 19.84 -3.25 13.21
N HIS A 55 19.57 -4.29 13.99
CA HIS A 55 18.60 -5.32 13.65
C HIS A 55 17.46 -5.33 14.65
N THR A 56 16.25 -5.55 14.17
CA THR A 56 15.07 -5.75 15.00
C THR A 56 14.27 -6.93 14.47
N THR A 57 13.65 -7.71 15.34
CA THR A 57 12.58 -8.65 14.95
C THR A 57 11.33 -8.30 15.72
N THR A 58 10.17 -8.41 15.07
CA THR A 58 8.86 -8.21 15.69
C THR A 58 7.98 -9.40 15.35
N VAL A 59 7.63 -10.20 16.35
CA VAL A 59 6.70 -11.30 16.21
C VAL A 59 5.55 -11.07 17.18
N GLY A 60 4.33 -11.21 16.73
CA GLY A 60 3.21 -11.07 17.64
C GLY A 60 1.85 -11.27 17.00
N SER A 61 0.85 -11.31 17.87
CA SER A 61 -0.53 -11.40 17.48
C SER A 61 -1.44 -10.61 18.41
N TRP A 62 -2.48 -10.03 17.86
CA TRP A 62 -3.59 -9.44 18.60
C TRP A 62 -4.89 -10.05 18.07
N ASP A 63 -5.72 -10.63 18.93
CA ASP A 63 -6.96 -11.31 18.55
C ASP A 63 -8.06 -10.35 18.05
N GLY A 64 -7.80 -9.05 18.09
CA GLY A 64 -8.64 -7.97 17.57
C GLY A 64 -9.59 -7.38 18.60
N TRP A 65 -10.72 -6.86 18.13
CA TRP A 65 -11.74 -6.25 19.00
C TRP A 65 -13.13 -6.38 18.42
N SER A 66 -14.14 -6.19 19.26
CA SER A 66 -15.53 -6.12 18.82
C SER A 66 -16.28 -5.00 19.52
N LEU A 67 -17.14 -4.29 18.78
CA LEU A 67 -18.05 -3.28 19.29
C LEU A 67 -19.48 -3.69 18.95
N LYS A 68 -20.38 -3.65 19.93
CA LYS A 68 -21.82 -3.82 19.72
C LYS A 68 -22.58 -2.58 20.17
N GLU A 69 -23.27 -1.93 19.25
CA GLU A 69 -24.11 -0.75 19.50
C GLU A 69 -25.54 -0.99 18.98
N GLY A 70 -26.44 -1.37 19.89
CA GLY A 70 -27.83 -1.68 19.53
C GLY A 70 -27.91 -2.87 18.57
N SER A 71 -28.37 -2.62 17.34
CA SER A 71 -28.42 -3.63 16.28
C SER A 71 -27.16 -3.70 15.42
N GLN A 72 -26.16 -2.85 15.67
CA GLN A 72 -24.92 -2.83 14.91
C GLN A 72 -23.82 -3.58 15.67
N GLN A 73 -23.01 -4.34 14.94
CA GLN A 73 -21.81 -4.99 15.46
C GLN A 73 -20.67 -4.82 14.47
N ILE A 74 -19.50 -4.43 14.98
CA ILE A 74 -18.24 -4.36 14.23
C ILE A 74 -17.29 -5.34 14.88
N ASP A 75 -16.76 -6.26 14.09
CA ASP A 75 -15.74 -7.22 14.50
C ASP A 75 -14.48 -6.96 13.67
N PHE A 76 -13.39 -6.61 14.35
CA PHE A 76 -12.06 -6.51 13.77
C PHE A 76 -11.29 -7.79 14.12
N GLY A 77 -10.84 -8.50 13.09
CA GLY A 77 -10.17 -9.80 13.20
C GLY A 77 -8.80 -9.74 13.86
N SER A 78 -8.15 -10.89 13.95
CA SER A 78 -6.80 -10.94 14.52
C SER A 78 -5.79 -10.26 13.59
N ILE A 79 -4.76 -9.65 14.17
CA ILE A 79 -3.55 -9.23 13.47
C ILE A 79 -2.43 -10.17 13.87
N LYS A 80 -1.65 -10.64 12.91
CA LYS A 80 -0.37 -11.33 13.12
C LYS A 80 0.73 -10.53 12.42
N ILE A 81 1.86 -10.40 13.10
CA ILE A 81 3.05 -9.68 12.61
C ILE A 81 4.22 -10.65 12.76
N ASP A 82 5.00 -10.77 11.71
CA ASP A 82 6.28 -11.45 11.69
C ASP A 82 7.21 -10.65 10.77
N THR A 83 7.99 -9.74 11.35
CA THR A 83 8.84 -8.83 10.59
C THR A 83 10.25 -8.77 11.13
N GLU A 84 11.20 -8.61 10.22
CA GLU A 84 12.58 -8.31 10.51
C GLU A 84 12.90 -6.91 9.96
N GLY A 85 13.50 -6.08 10.80
CA GLY A 85 13.94 -4.73 10.46
C GLY A 85 15.45 -4.67 10.49
N HIS A 86 16.05 -4.00 9.51
CA HIS A 86 17.47 -3.66 9.54
C HIS A 86 17.70 -2.20 9.16
N ARG A 87 18.61 -1.56 9.87
CA ARG A 87 19.00 -0.17 9.62
C ARG A 87 19.97 -0.11 8.43
N ILE A 88 19.69 0.76 7.47
CA ILE A 88 20.47 0.85 6.23
C ILE A 88 21.70 1.74 6.45
N GLY A 89 22.89 1.16 6.33
CA GLY A 89 24.16 1.87 6.45
C GLY A 89 24.28 2.66 7.77
N ASP A 90 24.62 3.94 7.64
CA ASP A 90 24.70 4.89 8.76
C ASP A 90 23.50 5.87 8.79
N PHE A 91 22.48 5.63 7.96
CA PHE A 91 21.29 6.46 7.90
C PHE A 91 20.47 6.34 9.19
N GLU A 92 20.24 7.44 9.89
CA GLU A 92 19.59 7.47 11.21
C GLU A 92 18.12 7.05 11.20
N HIS A 93 17.43 7.30 10.09
CA HIS A 93 15.99 7.16 10.03
C HIS A 93 15.53 6.09 9.03
N LEU A 94 16.47 5.49 8.31
CA LEU A 94 16.15 4.51 7.28
C LEU A 94 16.26 3.08 7.82
N TRP A 95 15.10 2.48 8.01
CA TRP A 95 14.93 1.07 8.35
C TRP A 95 14.23 0.38 7.20
N LEU A 96 14.75 -0.78 6.80
CA LEU A 96 14.11 -1.67 5.86
C LEU A 96 13.48 -2.81 6.65
N ASN A 97 12.16 -2.92 6.55
CA ASN A 97 11.41 -3.98 7.21
C ASN A 97 10.93 -4.98 6.17
N VAL A 98 11.23 -6.25 6.40
CA VAL A 98 10.81 -7.37 5.57
C VAL A 98 9.96 -8.32 6.42
N GLY A 99 9.07 -9.07 5.78
CA GLY A 99 8.21 -10.04 6.45
C GLY A 99 6.72 -9.79 6.22
N ASP A 100 5.91 -10.37 7.08
CA ASP A 100 4.48 -10.55 6.89
C ASP A 100 3.64 -9.85 7.97
N VAL A 101 2.54 -9.23 7.53
CA VAL A 101 1.46 -8.77 8.38
C VAL A 101 0.16 -9.37 7.85
N VAL A 102 -0.57 -10.09 8.70
CA VAL A 102 -1.86 -10.70 8.34
C VAL A 102 -2.95 -10.11 9.21
N LEU A 103 -4.02 -9.60 8.61
CA LEU A 103 -5.27 -9.23 9.28
C LEU A 103 -6.34 -10.23 8.87
N ASP A 104 -6.94 -10.96 9.80
CA ASP A 104 -7.95 -12.00 9.49
C ASP A 104 -9.23 -11.45 8.83
N GLY A 105 -9.51 -10.15 9.00
CA GLY A 105 -10.60 -9.48 8.32
C GLY A 105 -11.33 -8.43 9.16
N LEU A 106 -12.42 -7.93 8.59
CA LEU A 106 -13.30 -6.94 9.20
C LEU A 106 -14.75 -7.28 8.84
N THR A 107 -15.63 -7.37 9.83
CA THR A 107 -17.06 -7.62 9.60
C THR A 107 -17.90 -6.50 10.22
N LEU A 108 -18.92 -6.05 9.49
CA LEU A 108 -19.97 -5.16 9.97
C LEU A 108 -21.33 -5.84 9.81
N LYS A 109 -22.06 -5.94 10.92
CA LYS A 109 -23.42 -6.49 10.98
C LYS A 109 -24.42 -5.40 11.38
N LYS A 110 -25.62 -5.45 10.81
CA LYS A 110 -26.77 -4.61 11.16
C LYS A 110 -28.02 -5.48 11.28
N HIS A 111 -28.69 -5.44 12.43
CA HIS A 111 -29.80 -6.36 12.78
C HIS A 111 -29.41 -7.83 12.60
N ASP A 112 -28.22 -8.18 13.09
CA ASP A 112 -27.62 -9.53 13.01
C ASP A 112 -27.39 -10.04 11.57
N LYS A 113 -27.55 -9.18 10.55
CA LYS A 113 -27.21 -9.47 9.16
C LYS A 113 -25.89 -8.81 8.80
N GLU A 114 -24.99 -9.58 8.19
CA GLU A 114 -23.77 -9.05 7.60
C GLU A 114 -24.10 -8.08 6.47
N VAL A 115 -23.64 -6.83 6.60
CA VAL A 115 -23.80 -5.79 5.57
C VAL A 115 -22.49 -5.47 4.87
N PHE A 116 -21.37 -5.83 5.50
CA PHE A 116 -20.03 -5.76 4.93
C PHE A 116 -19.14 -6.81 5.59
N ALA A 117 -18.32 -7.47 4.80
CA ALA A 117 -17.22 -8.29 5.30
C ALA A 117 -16.03 -8.18 4.37
N MET A 118 -14.85 -8.16 4.95
CA MET A 118 -13.58 -8.24 4.26
C MET A 118 -12.85 -9.45 4.83
N GLY A 119 -12.42 -10.34 3.95
CA GLY A 119 -11.63 -11.51 4.32
C GLY A 119 -10.22 -11.14 4.76
N PRO A 120 -9.37 -12.15 4.95
CA PRO A 120 -7.97 -11.94 5.27
C PRO A 120 -7.28 -10.96 4.32
N ILE A 121 -6.50 -10.05 4.89
CA ILE A 121 -5.52 -9.23 4.19
C ILE A 121 -4.15 -9.71 4.60
N LYS A 122 -3.31 -10.06 3.63
CA LYS A 122 -1.88 -10.30 3.85
C LYS A 122 -1.09 -9.17 3.22
N ILE A 123 -0.13 -8.64 3.96
CA ILE A 123 0.87 -7.68 3.48
C ILE A 123 2.22 -8.35 3.66
N HIS A 124 2.95 -8.53 2.56
CA HIS A 124 4.32 -8.98 2.56
C HIS A 124 5.20 -7.83 2.10
N GLY A 125 6.25 -7.52 2.86
CA GLY A 125 7.27 -6.56 2.49
C GLY A 125 8.60 -7.26 2.27
N ASP A 126 9.34 -6.83 1.25
CA ASP A 126 10.69 -7.28 1.00
C ASP A 126 11.55 -6.09 0.55
N GLY A 127 12.86 -6.22 0.70
CA GLY A 127 13.81 -5.29 0.13
C GLY A 127 15.25 -5.60 0.51
N GLU A 128 16.14 -4.98 -0.24
CA GLU A 128 17.57 -5.15 -0.09
C GLU A 128 18.30 -3.83 -0.37
N PRO A 129 19.38 -3.53 0.39
CA PRO A 129 20.31 -2.50 -0.02
C PRO A 129 21.18 -2.98 -1.19
N VAL A 130 21.40 -2.07 -2.13
CA VAL A 130 22.31 -2.26 -3.27
C VAL A 130 23.32 -1.12 -3.35
N GLU A 131 24.38 -1.31 -4.15
CA GLU A 131 25.46 -0.33 -4.33
C GLU A 131 26.08 0.16 -3.00
N ASN A 132 26.42 -0.77 -2.10
CA ASN A 132 26.96 -0.47 -0.76
C ASN A 132 26.06 0.47 0.05
N ASN A 133 24.77 0.12 0.19
CA ASN A 133 23.75 0.87 0.92
C ASN A 133 23.40 2.25 0.33
N LYS A 134 23.86 2.59 -0.87
CA LYS A 134 23.52 3.87 -1.52
C LYS A 134 22.15 3.84 -2.17
N ARG A 135 21.68 2.65 -2.55
CA ARG A 135 20.38 2.46 -3.18
C ARG A 135 19.62 1.33 -2.52
N LEU A 136 18.30 1.34 -2.69
CA LEU A 136 17.40 0.31 -2.19
C LEU A 136 16.55 -0.26 -3.34
N ASN A 137 16.37 -1.57 -3.32
CA ASN A 137 15.28 -2.24 -3.99
C ASN A 137 14.25 -2.61 -2.93
N ILE A 138 12.98 -2.25 -3.15
CA ILE A 138 11.90 -2.58 -2.22
C ILE A 138 10.71 -3.15 -3.00
N SER A 139 10.02 -4.11 -2.41
CA SER A 139 8.77 -4.64 -2.94
C SER A 139 7.76 -4.84 -1.82
N SER A 140 6.50 -4.75 -2.20
CA SER A 140 5.37 -4.96 -1.32
C SER A 140 4.29 -5.71 -2.06
N GLU A 141 3.77 -6.77 -1.45
CA GLU A 141 2.63 -7.52 -1.94
C GLU A 141 1.49 -7.39 -0.93
N VAL A 142 0.32 -7.00 -1.40
CA VAL A 142 -0.91 -6.97 -0.63
C VAL A 142 -1.90 -7.92 -1.29
N THR A 143 -2.36 -8.92 -0.55
CA THR A 143 -3.45 -9.80 -0.98
C THR A 143 -4.69 -9.58 -0.12
N VAL A 144 -5.86 -9.71 -0.73
CA VAL A 144 -7.16 -9.62 -0.06
C VAL A 144 -8.06 -10.73 -0.58
N ASP A 145 -8.45 -11.66 0.28
CA ASP A 145 -9.22 -12.84 -0.15
C ASP A 145 -10.58 -12.46 -0.73
N TYR A 146 -11.32 -11.58 -0.06
CA TYR A 146 -12.61 -11.11 -0.55
C TYR A 146 -13.07 -9.80 0.10
N VAL A 147 -13.99 -9.11 -0.59
CA VAL A 147 -14.84 -8.05 -0.05
C VAL A 147 -16.29 -8.32 -0.42
N LYS A 148 -17.15 -8.36 0.59
CA LYS A 148 -18.59 -8.53 0.50
C LYS A 148 -19.30 -7.25 0.89
N GLN A 149 -20.35 -6.91 0.17
CA GLN A 149 -21.27 -5.83 0.50
C GLN A 149 -22.71 -6.33 0.37
N LYS A 150 -23.52 -6.15 1.42
CA LYS A 150 -24.91 -6.63 1.47
C LYS A 150 -25.09 -8.11 1.09
N GLN A 151 -24.14 -8.97 1.48
CA GLN A 151 -24.09 -10.41 1.19
C GLN A 151 -23.62 -10.80 -0.22
N ASP A 152 -23.48 -9.84 -1.13
CA ASP A 152 -22.89 -10.08 -2.44
C ASP A 152 -21.37 -9.94 -2.36
N ILE A 153 -20.65 -10.90 -2.94
CA ILE A 153 -19.22 -10.75 -3.19
C ILE A 153 -19.05 -9.73 -4.31
N VAL A 154 -18.37 -8.63 -3.99
CA VAL A 154 -18.07 -7.58 -4.97
C VAL A 154 -16.67 -7.79 -5.54
N PHE A 155 -15.79 -8.43 -4.79
CA PHE A 155 -14.36 -8.51 -5.03
C PHE A 155 -13.80 -9.79 -4.38
N ASN A 156 -13.01 -10.58 -5.11
CA ASN A 156 -12.29 -11.75 -4.61
C ASN A 156 -10.85 -11.76 -5.14
N ASP A 157 -9.98 -12.50 -4.46
CA ASP A 157 -8.63 -12.86 -4.92
C ASP A 157 -7.83 -11.63 -5.37
N GLY A 158 -7.92 -10.56 -4.58
CA GLY A 158 -7.23 -9.31 -4.85
C GLY A 158 -5.74 -9.47 -4.61
N VAL A 159 -4.93 -9.08 -5.58
CA VAL A 159 -3.46 -9.03 -5.48
C VAL A 159 -2.97 -7.68 -5.96
N PHE A 160 -2.11 -7.05 -5.16
CA PHE A 160 -1.40 -5.83 -5.50
C PHE A 160 0.07 -5.97 -5.16
N LYS A 161 0.92 -6.12 -6.17
CA LYS A 161 2.38 -6.18 -6.07
C LYS A 161 2.98 -4.90 -6.62
N LEU A 162 3.72 -4.20 -5.77
CA LEU A 162 4.42 -2.97 -6.07
C LEU A 162 5.91 -3.21 -5.83
N SER A 163 6.78 -2.84 -6.77
CA SER A 163 8.22 -2.79 -6.54
C SER A 163 8.82 -1.46 -6.99
N MET A 164 9.90 -1.08 -6.32
CA MET A 164 10.72 0.06 -6.68
C MET A 164 12.18 -0.36 -6.64
N LYS A 165 12.92 -0.10 -7.71
CA LYS A 165 14.33 -0.48 -7.84
C LYS A 165 15.23 0.73 -7.99
N GLY A 166 16.38 0.67 -7.33
CA GLY A 166 17.40 1.72 -7.40
C GLY A 166 17.01 3.02 -6.69
N LEU A 167 16.15 2.97 -5.67
CA LEU A 167 15.77 4.16 -4.89
C LEU A 167 16.97 4.73 -4.13
N ASP A 168 17.18 6.04 -4.19
CA ASP A 168 18.27 6.71 -3.48
C ASP A 168 18.06 6.67 -1.95
N ALA A 169 18.96 5.97 -1.25
CA ALA A 169 18.83 5.74 0.19
C ALA A 169 18.95 7.04 1.00
N ALA A 170 19.77 8.00 0.56
CA ALA A 170 19.90 9.29 1.24
C ALA A 170 18.59 10.09 1.20
N SER A 171 17.94 10.13 0.04
CA SER A 171 16.64 10.79 -0.15
C SER A 171 15.55 10.11 0.68
N LEU A 172 15.53 8.78 0.71
CA LEU A 172 14.60 8.02 1.56
C LEU A 172 14.84 8.24 3.05
N ASN A 173 16.10 8.30 3.50
CA ASN A 173 16.44 8.61 4.89
C ASN A 173 15.93 10.01 5.29
N ARG A 174 16.10 11.00 4.41
CA ARG A 174 15.55 12.34 4.63
C ARG A 174 14.04 12.27 4.79
N LEU A 175 13.35 11.60 3.87
CA LEU A 175 11.89 11.43 3.91
C LEU A 175 11.42 10.74 5.18
N ALA A 176 12.12 9.68 5.61
CA ALA A 176 11.82 8.98 6.86
C ALA A 176 12.01 9.89 8.08
N GLY A 177 13.04 10.74 8.08
CA GLY A 177 13.24 11.79 9.08
C GLY A 177 12.06 12.76 9.15
N VAL A 178 11.63 13.28 8.01
CA VAL A 178 10.44 14.16 7.90
C VAL A 178 9.20 13.51 8.50
N ALA A 179 8.90 12.29 8.06
CA ALA A 179 7.74 11.56 8.53
C ALA A 179 7.81 11.35 10.04
N ARG A 180 8.97 10.95 10.56
CA ARG A 180 9.19 10.74 12.00
C ARG A 180 8.98 12.02 12.81
N GLU A 181 9.50 13.16 12.35
CA GLU A 181 9.28 14.45 13.01
C GLU A 181 7.80 14.85 12.99
N ALA A 182 7.12 14.65 11.85
CA ALA A 182 5.69 14.91 11.73
C ALA A 182 4.88 14.09 12.73
N TYR A 183 5.18 12.80 12.89
CA TYR A 183 4.53 11.94 13.89
C TYR A 183 4.84 12.36 15.33
N LYS A 184 6.11 12.72 15.63
CA LYS A 184 6.52 13.17 16.98
C LYS A 184 5.88 14.49 17.38
N SER A 185 5.60 15.38 16.43
CA SER A 185 5.09 16.73 16.71
C SER A 185 3.72 16.75 17.40
N GLY A 186 2.96 15.64 17.38
CA GLY A 186 1.60 15.57 17.91
C GLY A 186 0.63 16.53 17.22
N ALA A 187 1.05 17.16 16.12
CA ALA A 187 0.23 18.06 15.34
C ALA A 187 -1.00 17.32 14.80
N SER A 188 -2.11 18.06 14.62
CA SER A 188 -3.27 17.48 13.95
C SER A 188 -2.86 16.89 12.60
N SER A 189 -3.49 15.79 12.20
CA SER A 189 -3.16 15.07 10.97
C SER A 189 -3.05 15.98 9.76
N LYS A 190 -3.87 17.03 9.67
CA LYS A 190 -3.85 18.01 8.58
C LYS A 190 -2.59 18.88 8.56
N VAL A 191 -2.10 19.35 9.71
CA VAL A 191 -0.89 20.17 9.79
C VAL A 191 0.35 19.31 9.49
N ALA A 192 0.41 18.11 10.07
CA ALA A 192 1.46 17.13 9.77
C ALA A 192 1.49 16.74 8.29
N GLN A 193 0.33 16.49 7.67
CA GLN A 193 0.22 16.21 6.24
C GLN A 193 0.66 17.39 5.37
N THR A 194 0.33 18.62 5.76
CA THR A 194 0.75 19.82 5.01
C THR A 194 2.27 20.00 5.05
N ALA A 195 2.87 19.85 6.24
CA ALA A 195 4.32 19.94 6.41
C ALA A 195 5.06 18.84 5.63
N LEU A 196 4.58 17.60 5.74
CA LEU A 196 5.09 16.47 4.96
C LEU A 196 4.98 16.74 3.46
N GLY A 197 3.85 17.27 2.99
CA GLY A 197 3.63 17.64 1.58
C GLY A 197 4.66 18.66 1.07
N LEU A 198 4.92 19.73 1.84
CA LEU A 198 5.91 20.74 1.46
C LEU A 198 7.33 20.17 1.41
N GLN A 199 7.69 19.28 2.33
CA GLN A 199 9.02 18.67 2.34
C GLN A 199 9.17 17.59 1.26
N LEU A 200 8.10 16.84 0.96
CA LEU A 200 8.03 15.93 -0.18
C LEU A 200 8.31 16.68 -1.49
N MET A 201 7.78 17.89 -1.67
CA MET A 201 8.07 18.70 -2.85
C MET A 201 9.56 19.06 -2.99
N GLY A 202 10.32 19.09 -1.91
CA GLY A 202 11.77 19.32 -1.93
C GLY A 202 12.60 18.05 -2.17
N ILE A 203 12.12 16.88 -1.72
CA ILE A 203 12.85 15.60 -1.82
C ILE A 203 12.56 14.91 -3.16
N LEU A 204 11.34 15.03 -3.68
CA LEU A 204 10.94 14.36 -4.91
C LEU A 204 11.82 14.73 -6.13
N PRO A 205 12.19 16.00 -6.38
CA PRO A 205 13.10 16.33 -7.47
C PRO A 205 14.47 15.66 -7.33
N GLU A 206 14.98 15.53 -6.10
CA GLU A 206 16.24 14.84 -5.83
C GLU A 206 16.11 13.36 -6.18
N MET A 207 15.09 12.67 -5.66
CA MET A 207 14.83 11.26 -5.98
C MET A 207 14.70 11.01 -7.48
N VAL A 208 13.91 11.84 -8.17
CA VAL A 208 13.72 11.78 -9.63
C VAL A 208 15.06 11.98 -10.35
N SER A 209 15.89 12.92 -9.92
CA SER A 209 17.20 13.17 -10.54
C SER A 209 18.19 12.02 -10.37
N LYS A 210 18.03 11.17 -9.35
CA LYS A 210 18.86 9.97 -9.15
C LYS A 210 18.44 8.81 -10.05
N GLY A 211 17.21 8.86 -10.55
CA GLY A 211 16.61 7.81 -11.36
C GLY A 211 16.25 6.57 -10.54
N PHE A 212 15.16 5.92 -10.91
CA PHE A 212 14.66 4.69 -10.28
C PHE A 212 13.65 4.02 -11.21
N THR A 213 13.33 2.76 -10.95
CA THR A 213 12.23 2.05 -11.60
C THR A 213 11.09 1.88 -10.60
N LEU A 214 9.86 2.14 -11.04
CA LEU A 214 8.62 1.88 -10.32
C LEU A 214 7.82 0.85 -11.11
N SER A 215 7.42 -0.24 -10.47
CA SER A 215 6.61 -1.27 -11.10
C SER A 215 5.38 -1.60 -10.27
N ILE A 216 4.23 -1.66 -10.92
CA ILE A 216 3.08 -2.44 -10.45
C ILE A 216 3.23 -3.79 -11.15
N ASP A 217 3.87 -4.73 -10.46
CA ASP A 217 4.19 -6.05 -10.99
C ASP A 217 2.91 -6.89 -11.19
N GLU A 218 1.90 -6.63 -10.37
CA GLU A 218 0.56 -7.21 -10.51
C GLU A 218 -0.48 -6.34 -9.79
N LEU A 219 -1.55 -5.98 -10.46
CA LEU A 219 -2.80 -5.52 -9.85
C LEU A 219 -3.93 -6.35 -10.45
N SER A 220 -4.39 -7.36 -9.72
CA SER A 220 -5.41 -8.30 -10.18
C SER A 220 -6.49 -8.50 -9.13
N ALA A 221 -7.70 -8.83 -9.59
CA ALA A 221 -8.83 -9.20 -8.75
C ALA A 221 -9.93 -9.85 -9.59
N GLU A 222 -10.81 -10.61 -8.95
CA GLU A 222 -12.09 -10.99 -9.53
C GLU A 222 -13.19 -10.04 -9.04
N VAL A 223 -13.73 -9.22 -9.94
CA VAL A 223 -14.79 -8.26 -9.62
C VAL A 223 -16.13 -8.78 -10.12
N MET A 224 -17.03 -9.12 -9.19
CA MET A 224 -18.36 -9.68 -9.50
C MET A 224 -18.31 -10.86 -10.50
N GLY A 225 -17.33 -11.75 -10.36
CA GLY A 225 -17.14 -12.89 -11.27
C GLY A 225 -16.32 -12.59 -12.53
N ASN A 226 -15.72 -11.40 -12.65
CA ASN A 226 -15.00 -10.97 -13.85
C ASN A 226 -13.54 -10.63 -13.48
N PRO A 227 -12.54 -11.37 -14.00
CA PRO A 227 -11.14 -11.13 -13.67
C PRO A 227 -10.65 -9.82 -14.32
N VAL A 228 -10.06 -8.95 -13.52
CA VAL A 228 -9.35 -7.75 -13.99
C VAL A 228 -7.86 -7.91 -13.71
N HIS A 229 -7.04 -7.37 -14.59
CA HIS A 229 -5.59 -7.43 -14.45
C HIS A 229 -4.93 -6.18 -15.01
N PHE A 230 -3.92 -5.68 -14.30
CA PHE A 230 -3.13 -4.53 -14.67
C PHE A 230 -1.66 -4.75 -14.26
N THR A 231 -0.74 -4.37 -15.13
CA THR A 231 0.69 -4.25 -14.80
C THR A 231 1.22 -2.94 -15.34
N MET A 232 2.27 -2.43 -14.71
CA MET A 232 2.96 -1.23 -15.17
C MET A 232 4.42 -1.28 -14.76
N THR A 233 5.31 -0.81 -15.61
CA THR A 233 6.69 -0.49 -15.27
C THR A 233 7.01 0.88 -15.81
N ALA A 234 7.49 1.77 -14.95
CA ALA A 234 7.96 3.09 -15.29
C ALA A 234 9.43 3.22 -14.88
N GLU A 235 10.29 3.61 -15.81
CA GLU A 235 11.70 3.89 -15.60
C GLU A 235 11.93 5.39 -15.67
N ILE A 236 12.52 5.94 -14.61
CA ILE A 236 13.00 7.32 -14.55
C ILE A 236 14.52 7.25 -14.67
N GLN A 237 15.06 7.78 -15.76
CA GLN A 237 16.50 7.84 -15.99
C GLN A 237 17.17 8.86 -15.07
N GLN A 238 18.42 8.59 -14.71
CA GLN A 238 19.25 9.53 -13.96
C GLN A 238 19.38 10.87 -14.72
N GLY A 239 19.35 11.96 -13.96
CA GLY A 239 19.38 13.33 -14.48
C GLY A 239 18.01 13.88 -14.90
N ALA A 240 16.92 13.13 -14.71
CA ALA A 240 15.58 13.66 -14.88
C ALA A 240 15.35 14.87 -13.94
N ASN A 241 14.76 15.94 -14.47
CA ASN A 241 14.47 17.14 -13.70
C ASN A 241 12.98 17.47 -13.81
N ILE A 242 12.20 17.11 -12.78
CA ILE A 242 10.76 17.38 -12.74
C ILE A 242 10.42 18.87 -12.82
N MET A 243 11.34 19.75 -12.42
CA MET A 243 11.16 21.21 -12.54
C MET A 243 11.32 21.71 -13.98
N ALA A 244 11.86 20.89 -14.89
CA ALA A 244 11.93 21.20 -16.31
C ALA A 244 10.58 20.97 -17.04
N GLY A 245 9.51 20.67 -16.30
CA GLY A 245 8.17 20.46 -16.84
C GLY A 245 8.16 19.32 -17.85
N MET A 246 7.62 19.58 -19.05
CA MET A 246 7.53 18.57 -20.11
C MET A 246 8.88 17.99 -20.53
N ALA A 247 9.98 18.74 -20.38
CA ALA A 247 11.31 18.22 -20.72
C ALA A 247 11.74 17.06 -19.79
N ALA A 248 11.17 16.96 -18.58
CA ALA A 248 11.42 15.85 -17.67
C ALA A 248 10.98 14.50 -18.25
N LEU A 249 9.92 14.50 -19.06
CA LEU A 249 9.31 13.30 -19.62
C LEU A 249 10.19 12.62 -20.68
N HIS A 250 11.18 13.32 -21.27
CA HIS A 250 12.20 12.68 -22.14
C HIS A 250 13.06 11.65 -21.41
N LYS A 251 13.11 11.73 -20.07
CA LYS A 251 13.86 10.81 -19.21
C LYS A 251 12.95 9.78 -18.55
N VAL A 252 11.70 9.69 -18.99
CA VAL A 252 10.73 8.73 -18.48
C VAL A 252 10.33 7.81 -19.62
N SER A 253 10.37 6.50 -19.35
CA SER A 253 9.72 5.49 -20.18
C SER A 253 8.77 4.68 -19.33
N ALA A 254 7.63 4.31 -19.88
CA ALA A 254 6.68 3.47 -19.18
C ALA A 254 6.01 2.47 -20.12
N VAL A 255 5.71 1.29 -19.60
CA VAL A 255 4.90 0.27 -20.25
C VAL A 255 3.81 -0.12 -19.27
N ALA A 256 2.58 -0.26 -19.75
CA ALA A 256 1.47 -0.75 -18.95
C ALA A 256 0.58 -1.68 -19.77
N ASP A 257 0.12 -2.75 -19.15
CA ASP A 257 -0.83 -3.68 -19.74
C ASP A 257 -2.08 -3.73 -18.87
N CYS A 258 -3.24 -3.64 -19.51
CA CYS A 258 -4.54 -3.65 -18.85
C CYS A 258 -5.48 -4.64 -19.55
N SER A 259 -6.20 -5.42 -18.75
CA SER A 259 -7.17 -6.40 -19.22
C SER A 259 -8.44 -6.32 -18.36
N VAL A 260 -9.57 -5.98 -18.99
CA VAL A 260 -10.86 -5.82 -18.33
C VAL A 260 -11.98 -6.48 -19.16
N PRO A 261 -12.78 -7.38 -18.58
CA PRO A 261 -13.93 -7.96 -19.27
C PRO A 261 -14.97 -6.89 -19.64
N ARG A 262 -15.45 -6.90 -20.89
CA ARG A 262 -16.43 -5.92 -21.39
C ARG A 262 -17.70 -5.91 -20.53
N LYS A 263 -18.12 -7.09 -20.08
CA LYS A 263 -19.27 -7.27 -19.18
C LYS A 263 -19.15 -6.46 -17.89
N LEU A 264 -17.95 -6.32 -17.33
CA LEU A 264 -17.73 -5.53 -16.14
C LEU A 264 -17.95 -4.03 -16.40
N LEU A 265 -17.46 -3.52 -17.54
CA LEU A 265 -17.67 -2.12 -17.92
C LEU A 265 -19.16 -1.79 -18.08
N MET A 266 -19.96 -2.71 -18.63
CA MET A 266 -21.41 -2.53 -18.79
C MET A 266 -22.16 -2.36 -17.47
N MET A 267 -21.55 -2.77 -16.35
CA MET A 267 -22.12 -2.62 -15.00
C MET A 267 -21.75 -1.28 -14.36
N LEU A 268 -20.79 -0.54 -14.92
CA LEU A 268 -20.33 0.73 -14.35
C LEU A 268 -21.29 1.88 -14.70
N PRO A 269 -21.59 2.77 -13.73
CA PRO A 269 -22.35 3.98 -14.01
C PRO A 269 -21.57 4.86 -15.00
N GLY A 270 -22.22 5.29 -16.07
CA GLY A 270 -21.59 6.11 -17.12
C GLY A 270 -20.95 5.32 -18.26
N TYR A 271 -21.12 3.99 -18.31
CA TYR A 271 -20.74 3.21 -19.48
C TYR A 271 -21.46 3.73 -20.74
N ASN A 272 -20.67 4.11 -21.74
CA ASN A 272 -21.13 4.45 -23.07
C ASN A 272 -20.59 3.42 -24.08
N PRO A 273 -21.43 2.52 -24.62
CA PRO A 273 -20.99 1.51 -25.57
C PRO A 273 -20.40 2.13 -26.84
N GLU A 274 -20.94 3.25 -27.31
CA GLU A 274 -20.47 3.91 -28.54
C GLU A 274 -19.04 4.42 -28.39
N MET A 275 -18.67 4.92 -27.20
CA MET A 275 -17.30 5.37 -26.92
C MET A 275 -16.32 4.19 -26.90
N ILE A 276 -16.72 3.06 -26.28
CA ILE A 276 -15.89 1.85 -26.24
C ILE A 276 -15.72 1.27 -27.64
N ASP A 277 -16.80 1.17 -28.41
CA ASP A 277 -16.74 0.68 -29.79
C ASP A 277 -15.90 1.61 -30.68
N ALA A 278 -15.95 2.93 -30.47
CA ALA A 278 -15.11 3.89 -31.17
C ALA A 278 -13.61 3.68 -30.87
N VAL A 279 -13.21 3.47 -29.60
CA VAL A 279 -11.79 3.23 -29.28
C VAL A 279 -11.30 1.84 -29.75
N ILE A 280 -12.20 0.85 -29.83
CA ILE A 280 -11.91 -0.45 -30.45
C ILE A 280 -11.70 -0.27 -31.96
N GLN A 281 -12.61 0.43 -32.65
CA GLN A 281 -12.50 0.69 -34.10
C GLN A 281 -11.24 1.49 -34.46
N GLN A 282 -10.83 2.42 -33.60
CA GLN A 282 -9.59 3.19 -33.77
C GLN A 282 -8.33 2.35 -33.49
N GLY A 283 -8.50 1.15 -32.93
CA GLY A 283 -7.40 0.22 -32.60
C GLY A 283 -6.66 0.56 -31.32
N PHE A 284 -7.18 1.48 -30.49
CA PHE A 284 -6.60 1.80 -29.18
C PHE A 284 -6.89 0.73 -28.14
N VAL A 285 -7.96 -0.04 -28.30
CA VAL A 285 -8.33 -1.19 -27.47
C VAL A 285 -8.55 -2.40 -28.37
N LYS A 286 -8.12 -3.59 -27.94
CA LYS A 286 -8.42 -4.86 -28.61
C LYS A 286 -9.46 -5.62 -27.80
N GLU A 287 -10.46 -6.19 -28.46
CA GLU A 287 -11.40 -7.11 -27.84
C GLU A 287 -11.08 -8.55 -28.25
N GLU A 288 -10.77 -9.40 -27.27
CA GLU A 288 -10.44 -10.81 -27.46
C GLU A 288 -11.30 -11.64 -26.51
N ASN A 289 -12.20 -12.48 -27.03
CA ASN A 289 -13.09 -13.34 -26.24
C ASN A 289 -13.89 -12.57 -25.16
N GLY A 290 -14.38 -11.36 -25.49
CA GLY A 290 -15.13 -10.51 -24.56
C GLY A 290 -14.29 -9.79 -23.51
N VAL A 291 -12.97 -9.84 -23.63
CA VAL A 291 -12.01 -9.13 -22.77
C VAL A 291 -11.37 -8.00 -23.55
N LEU A 292 -11.43 -6.80 -22.98
CA LEU A 292 -10.80 -5.59 -23.52
C LEU A 292 -9.37 -5.52 -23.03
N LYS A 293 -8.43 -5.47 -23.97
CA LYS A 293 -6.99 -5.43 -23.71
C LYS A 293 -6.37 -4.16 -24.27
N THR A 294 -5.50 -3.55 -23.48
CA THR A 294 -4.75 -2.36 -23.86
C THR A 294 -3.31 -2.52 -23.42
N HIS A 295 -2.40 -2.46 -24.39
CA HIS A 295 -0.97 -2.26 -24.16
C HIS A 295 -0.65 -0.77 -24.37
N ALA A 296 -0.09 -0.12 -23.36
CA ALA A 296 0.31 1.27 -23.41
C ALA A 296 1.83 1.38 -23.31
N GLU A 297 2.45 2.11 -24.23
CA GLU A 297 3.89 2.41 -24.19
C GLU A 297 4.08 3.92 -24.25
N PHE A 298 4.81 4.47 -23.28
CA PHE A 298 5.29 5.84 -23.29
C PHE A 298 6.80 5.84 -23.42
N LYS A 299 7.31 6.40 -24.51
CA LYS A 299 8.75 6.51 -24.77
C LYS A 299 9.01 7.72 -25.66
N GLU A 300 10.07 8.47 -25.35
CA GLU A 300 10.50 9.61 -26.17
C GLU A 300 9.34 10.59 -26.47
N MET A 301 8.58 10.96 -25.42
CA MET A 301 7.41 11.86 -25.52
C MET A 301 6.24 11.33 -26.35
N THR A 302 6.28 10.07 -26.77
CA THR A 302 5.22 9.44 -27.56
C THR A 302 4.49 8.44 -26.70
N LEU A 303 3.17 8.64 -26.54
CA LEU A 303 2.27 7.62 -26.00
C LEU A 303 1.70 6.82 -27.17
N THR A 304 1.79 5.50 -27.10
CA THR A 304 1.07 4.60 -27.99
C THR A 304 0.14 3.69 -27.20
N LEU A 305 -1.03 3.40 -27.76
CA LEU A 305 -1.94 2.37 -27.27
C LEU A 305 -2.09 1.32 -28.36
N ASN A 306 -1.74 0.07 -28.05
CA ASN A 306 -1.73 -1.05 -28.99
C ASN A 306 -0.96 -0.72 -30.30
N GLY A 307 0.13 0.05 -30.19
CA GLY A 307 0.96 0.52 -31.30
C GLY A 307 0.41 1.72 -32.08
N LYS A 308 -0.73 2.29 -31.67
CA LYS A 308 -1.32 3.49 -32.27
C LYS A 308 -0.93 4.73 -31.46
N PRO A 309 -0.38 5.79 -32.08
CA PRO A 309 -0.03 7.00 -31.36
C PRO A 309 -1.27 7.69 -30.81
N VAL A 310 -1.19 8.14 -29.56
CA VAL A 310 -2.22 8.96 -28.92
C VAL A 310 -1.67 10.37 -28.75
N PRO A 311 -2.37 11.40 -29.28
CA PRO A 311 -1.96 12.78 -29.07
C PRO A 311 -2.07 13.12 -27.59
N LEU A 312 -0.96 13.52 -26.98
CA LEU A 312 -0.96 14.00 -25.62
C LEU A 312 -1.47 15.45 -25.59
N PRO A 313 -2.48 15.78 -24.76
CA PRO A 313 -2.96 17.14 -24.61
C PRO A 313 -1.80 18.07 -24.24
N GLY A 314 -1.58 19.13 -25.04
CA GLY A 314 -0.49 20.09 -24.84
C GLY A 314 0.84 19.74 -25.49
N LEU A 315 0.95 18.63 -26.24
CA LEU A 315 2.12 18.31 -27.08
C LEU A 315 1.94 18.60 -28.58
N SER A 316 0.70 18.82 -29.03
CA SER A 316 0.41 19.25 -30.40
C SER A 316 0.39 20.77 -30.49
N GLY A 317 1.57 21.38 -30.65
CA GLY A 317 1.70 22.81 -30.96
C GLY A 317 2.72 23.56 -30.11
N SER A 318 3.99 23.39 -30.45
CA SER A 318 5.01 24.45 -30.36
C SER A 318 5.61 24.64 -31.74
#